data_AF-A0A485JL08-F1
#
_entry.id   AF-A0A485JL08-F1
#
_cell.length_a   1.000
_cell.length_b   1.000
_cell.length_c   1.000
_cell.angle_alpha   90.00
_cell.angle_beta   90.00
_cell.angle_gamma   90.00
#
_symmetry.space_group_name_H-M   'P 1'
#
loop_
_entity.id
_entity.type
_entity.pdbx_description
1 polymer ?
#
loop_
_entity_poly.entity_id
_entity_poly.type
_entity_poly.pdbx_seq_one_letter_code
_entity_poly.pdbx_strand_id
1 'polypeptide(L)'
;MANPEQLEEQREETRLIIEELLEDGSDPDALYTIEHPSFRRRSGNPGKAAVEAFKLGYEVTDPEELEVEDGDIVICCDILSECALNAD
;
A
#
# COMPACT_ATOMS: atom_id res chain seq x y z
N MET A 1 -2.13 -14.71 -8.10
CA MET A 1 -1.90 -13.64 -9.08
C MET A 1 -3.11 -12.72 -9.02
N ALA A 2 -2.90 -11.40 -9.04
CA ALA A 2 -4.00 -10.44 -9.03
C ALA A 2 -4.87 -10.57 -10.30
N ASN A 3 -6.15 -10.23 -10.19
CA ASN A 3 -7.06 -10.22 -11.34
C ASN A 3 -6.66 -9.08 -12.29
N PRO A 4 -6.46 -9.33 -13.60
CA PRO A 4 -6.07 -8.29 -14.55
C PRO A 4 -7.04 -7.11 -14.62
N GLU A 5 -8.34 -7.33 -14.53
CA GLU A 5 -9.34 -6.25 -14.54
C GLU A 5 -9.18 -5.32 -13.33
N GLN A 6 -9.01 -5.89 -12.13
CA GLN A 6 -8.80 -5.11 -10.90
C GLN A 6 -7.48 -4.32 -10.94
N LEU A 7 -6.46 -4.86 -11.63
CA LEU A 7 -5.19 -4.16 -11.80
C LEU A 7 -5.33 -2.96 -12.74
N GLU A 8 -6.15 -3.08 -13.79
CA GLU A 8 -6.41 -1.98 -14.71
C GLU A 8 -7.25 -0.88 -14.06
N GLU A 9 -8.27 -1.25 -13.28
CA GLU A 9 -9.06 -0.31 -12.48
C GLU A 9 -8.19 0.47 -11.48
N GLN A 10 -7.33 -0.22 -10.71
CA GLN A 10 -6.42 0.44 -9.76
C GLN A 10 -5.43 1.38 -10.45
N ARG A 11 -4.95 1.03 -11.65
CA ARG A 11 -4.06 1.91 -12.43
C ARG A 11 -4.77 3.17 -12.90
N GLU A 12 -6.00 3.02 -13.39
CA GLU A 12 -6.81 4.17 -13.80
C GLU A 12 -7.12 5.09 -12.62
N GLU A 13 -7.51 4.52 -11.48
CA GLU A 13 -7.75 5.27 -10.24
C GLU A 13 -6.48 5.99 -9.76
N THR A 14 -5.34 5.30 -9.71
CA THR A 14 -4.06 5.88 -9.27
C THR A 14 -3.65 7.04 -10.17
N ARG A 15 -3.83 6.93 -11.49
CA ARG A 15 -3.55 8.02 -12.43
C ARG A 15 -4.41 9.25 -12.15
N LEU A 16 -5.71 9.07 -11.95
CA LEU A 16 -6.63 10.18 -11.67
C LEU A 16 -6.26 10.89 -10.35
N ILE A 17 -5.89 10.12 -9.32
CA ILE A 17 -5.44 10.67 -8.03
C ILE A 17 -4.14 11.48 -8.20
N ILE A 18 -3.17 10.96 -8.95
CA ILE A 18 -1.90 11.67 -9.22
C ILE A 18 -2.16 12.98 -9.97
N GLU A 19 -3.04 12.96 -10.98
CA GLU A 19 -3.44 14.16 -11.72
C GLU A 19 -4.08 15.20 -10.79
N GLU A 20 -5.03 14.80 -9.94
CA GLU A 20 -5.69 15.70 -8.99
C GLU A 20 -4.69 16.29 -7.97
N LEU A 21 -3.78 15.48 -7.45
CA LEU A 21 -2.75 15.94 -6.50
C LEU A 21 -1.80 16.97 -7.13
N LEU A 22 -1.39 16.76 -8.39
CA LEU A 22 -0.54 17.69 -9.12
C LEU A 22 -1.28 18.97 -9.52
N GLU A 23 -2.56 18.88 -9.89
CA GLU A 23 -3.41 20.05 -10.16
C GLU A 23 -3.63 20.91 -8.91
N ASP A 24 -3.72 20.30 -7.73
CA ASP A 24 -3.81 21.01 -6.43
C ASP A 24 -2.47 21.64 -5.98
N GLY A 25 -1.38 21.40 -6.73
CA GLY A 25 -0.08 22.05 -6.52
C GLY A 25 0.96 21.19 -5.79
N SER A 26 0.80 19.87 -5.77
CA SER A 26 1.85 18.94 -5.35
C SER A 26 3.13 19.12 -6.19
N ASP A 27 4.29 18.95 -5.57
CA ASP A 27 5.60 19.11 -6.22
C ASP A 27 5.98 17.83 -7.00
N PRO A 28 6.04 17.87 -8.35
CA PRO A 28 6.35 16.68 -9.14
C PRO A 28 7.77 16.14 -8.94
N ASP A 29 8.69 16.96 -8.41
CA ASP A 29 10.08 16.58 -8.16
C ASP A 29 10.31 16.06 -6.73
N ALA A 30 9.30 16.13 -5.86
CA ALA A 30 9.39 15.61 -4.50
C ALA A 30 9.25 14.09 -4.48
N LEU A 31 9.88 13.45 -3.48
CA LEU A 31 9.64 12.05 -3.16
C LEU A 31 8.48 11.96 -2.18
N TYR A 32 7.50 11.12 -2.53
CA TYR A 32 6.31 10.84 -1.74
C TYR A 32 6.40 9.45 -1.16
N THR A 33 6.01 9.31 0.10
CA THR A 33 5.79 8.02 0.73
C THR A 33 4.49 7.43 0.20
N ILE A 34 4.61 6.31 -0.52
CA ILE A 34 3.48 5.50 -0.97
C ILE A 34 3.30 4.38 0.06
N GLU A 35 2.13 4.38 0.70
CA GLU A 35 1.77 3.39 1.72
C GLU A 35 0.86 2.31 1.11
N HIS A 36 1.21 1.05 1.34
CA HIS A 36 0.37 -0.10 0.98
C HIS A 36 -0.05 -0.85 2.26
N PRO A 37 -1.25 -0.55 2.79
CA PRO A 37 -1.77 -1.25 3.96
C PRO A 37 -1.95 -2.74 3.68
N SER A 38 -1.33 -3.57 4.49
CA SER A 38 -1.46 -5.03 4.43
C SER A 38 -2.10 -5.54 5.70
N PHE A 39 -3.15 -6.35 5.56
CA PHE A 39 -3.84 -6.95 6.71
C PHE A 39 -4.03 -8.45 6.53
N ARG A 40 -4.06 -9.17 7.65
CA ARG A 40 -4.33 -10.61 7.67
C ARG A 40 -5.01 -11.02 8.95
N ARG A 41 -5.89 -12.03 8.88
CA ARG A 41 -6.49 -12.62 10.09
C ARG A 41 -5.41 -13.17 11.02
N ARG A 42 -5.58 -12.95 12.33
CA ARG A 42 -4.64 -13.31 13.41
C ARG A 42 -4.18 -14.77 13.42
N SER A 43 -4.98 -15.70 12.89
CA SER A 43 -4.63 -17.13 12.81
C SER A 43 -3.61 -17.48 11.72
N GLY A 44 -3.31 -16.56 10.80
CA GLY A 44 -2.29 -16.74 9.77
C GLY A 44 -0.92 -16.25 10.25
N ASN A 45 0.16 -16.94 9.88
CA ASN A 45 1.53 -16.44 10.09
C ASN A 45 1.71 -15.04 9.45
N PRO A 46 1.85 -13.95 10.24
CA PRO A 46 1.91 -12.59 9.71
C PRO A 46 3.23 -12.28 8.95
N GLY A 47 4.19 -13.19 8.94
CA GLY A 47 5.53 -12.83 8.45
C GLY A 47 5.74 -12.86 6.94
N LYS A 48 5.03 -13.69 6.14
CA LYS A 48 5.55 -13.98 4.78
C LYS A 48 5.52 -12.79 3.82
N ALA A 49 4.40 -12.08 3.71
CA ALA A 49 4.31 -10.95 2.78
C ALA A 49 5.20 -9.78 3.23
N ALA A 50 5.12 -9.41 4.50
CA ALA A 50 5.97 -8.40 5.14
C ALA A 50 7.47 -8.71 5.00
N VAL A 51 7.89 -9.94 5.30
CA VAL A 51 9.30 -10.36 5.18
C VAL A 51 9.78 -10.35 3.73
N GLU A 52 8.94 -10.78 2.78
CA GLU A 52 9.33 -10.73 1.36
C GLU A 52 9.39 -9.29 0.84
N ALA A 53 8.48 -8.41 1.25
CA ALA A 53 8.54 -6.97 0.94
C ALA A 53 9.81 -6.33 1.52
N PHE A 54 10.13 -6.61 2.78
CA PHE A 54 11.36 -6.16 3.42
C PHE A 54 12.61 -6.64 2.66
N LYS A 55 12.64 -7.90 2.22
CA LYS A 55 13.75 -8.43 1.39
C LYS A 55 13.85 -7.79 0.02
N LEU A 56 12.73 -7.34 -0.55
CA LEU A 56 12.68 -6.61 -1.81
C LEU A 56 13.09 -5.13 -1.67
N GLY A 57 13.38 -4.67 -0.44
CA GLY A 57 13.85 -3.32 -0.16
C GLY A 57 12.74 -2.32 0.19
N TYR A 58 11.51 -2.78 0.39
CA TYR A 58 10.45 -1.94 0.95
C TYR A 58 10.67 -1.76 2.45
N GLU A 59 10.32 -0.59 2.96
CA GLU A 59 10.18 -0.40 4.40
C GLU A 59 8.86 -1.03 4.85
N VAL A 60 8.87 -1.65 6.04
CA VAL A 60 7.69 -2.32 6.58
C VAL A 60 7.51 -1.89 8.03
N THR A 61 6.34 -1.36 8.36
CA THR A 61 6.03 -0.94 9.72
C THR A 61 5.84 -2.14 10.65
N ASP A 62 5.97 -1.90 11.96
CA ASP A 62 5.74 -2.94 12.95
C ASP A 62 4.30 -3.47 12.88
N PRO A 63 4.08 -4.78 13.01
CA PRO A 63 2.74 -5.35 12.93
C PRO A 63 1.90 -4.96 14.16
N GLU A 64 0.69 -4.46 13.91
CA GLU A 64 -0.29 -4.06 14.93
C GLU A 64 -1.54 -4.94 14.89
N GLU A 65 -2.20 -5.14 16.03
CA GLU A 65 -3.51 -5.81 16.09
C GLU A 65 -4.64 -4.77 15.97
N LEU A 66 -5.53 -4.94 14.99
CA LEU A 66 -6.69 -4.08 14.75
C LEU A 66 -7.98 -4.89 14.81
N GLU A 67 -8.98 -4.40 15.54
CA GLU A 67 -10.34 -4.96 15.54
C GLU A 67 -11.14 -4.31 14.40
N VAL A 68 -11.68 -5.12 13.48
CA VAL A 68 -12.53 -4.65 12.38
C VAL A 68 -14.01 -4.66 12.77
N GLU A 69 -14.87 -4.04 11.96
CA GLU A 69 -16.30 -3.83 12.27
C GLU A 69 -17.09 -5.11 12.61
N ASP A 70 -16.66 -6.27 12.10
CA ASP A 70 -17.25 -7.58 12.38
C ASP A 70 -16.81 -8.20 13.73
N GLY A 71 -15.98 -7.49 14.52
CA GLY A 71 -15.39 -7.97 15.79
C GLY A 71 -14.21 -8.94 15.61
N ASP A 72 -13.77 -9.14 14.36
CA ASP A 72 -12.59 -9.94 14.03
C ASP A 72 -11.30 -9.13 14.32
N ILE A 73 -10.26 -9.80 14.85
CA ILE A 73 -8.94 -9.21 15.02
C ILE A 73 -8.06 -9.56 13.81
N VAL A 74 -7.54 -8.53 13.14
CA VAL A 74 -6.53 -8.63 12.08
C VAL A 74 -5.18 -8.14 12.59
N ILE A 75 -4.12 -8.65 12.00
CA ILE A 75 -2.78 -8.09 12.11
C ILE A 75 -2.56 -7.23 10.87
N CYS A 76 -2.20 -5.96 11.07
CA CYS A 76 -1.90 -5.01 10.00
C CYS A 76 -0.45 -4.52 10.06
N CYS A 77 0.13 -4.26 8.90
CA CYS A 77 1.40 -3.56 8.73
C CYS A 77 1.37 -2.84 7.38
N ASP A 78 2.12 -1.76 7.28
CA ASP A 78 2.23 -0.98 6.06
C ASP A 78 3.52 -1.32 5.35
N ILE A 79 3.43 -1.47 4.03
CA ILE A 79 4.59 -1.61 3.16
C ILE A 79 4.78 -0.25 2.49
N LEU A 80 5.93 0.36 2.75
CA LEU A 80 6.23 1.72 2.34
C LEU A 80 7.27 1.72 1.21
N SER A 81 7.09 2.64 0.27
CA SER A 81 8.11 3.00 -0.73
C SER A 81 8.15 4.51 -0.91
N GLU A 82 9.29 5.04 -1.31
CA GLU A 82 9.43 6.45 -1.67
C GLU A 82 9.61 6.58 -3.18
N CYS A 83 8.71 7.33 -3.84
CA CYS A 83 8.84 7.64 -5.26
C CYS A 83 8.19 8.99 -5.59
N ALA A 84 8.54 9.55 -6.75
CA ALA A 84 7.81 10.70 -7.29
C ALA A 84 6.38 10.28 -7.68
N LEU A 85 5.45 11.23 -7.67
CA LEU A 85 4.10 11.01 -8.20
C LEU A 85 4.18 10.90 -9.73
N ASN A 86 4.14 9.67 -10.22
CA ASN A 86 4.20 9.38 -11.65
C ASN A 86 3.11 8.38 -12.05
N ALA A 87 2.31 8.75 -13.05
CA ALA A 87 1.22 7.93 -13.57
C ALA A 87 1.60 7.07 -14.79
N ASP A 88 2.84 7.17 -15.28
CA ASP A 88 3.39 6.39 -16.41
C ASP A 88 3.96 5.02 -16.03
#